data_AF-A0AAU7A5N3-F1
#
_entry.id   AF-A0AAU7A5N3-F1
#
_cell.length_a   1.000
_cell.length_b   1.000
_cell.length_c   1.000
_cell.angle_alpha   90.00
_cell.angle_beta   90.00
_cell.angle_gamma   90.00
#
_symmetry.space_group_name_H-M   'P 1'
#
loop_
_entity.id
_entity.type
_entity.pdbx_description
1 polymer ?
#
loop_
_entity_poly.entity_id
_entity_poly.type
_entity_poly.pdbx_seq_one_letter_code
_entity_poly.pdbx_strand_id
1 'polypeptide(L)' 'MQHQEVYIPNFMRSFLGDVNIYYEALPETFQSELKSYMYHIAWAVNEDLPIDDPDDKFDFIKERFDAARTRLMN' A
#
# COMPACT_ATOMS: atom_id res chain seq x y z
N MET A 1 24.99 -6.27 14.66
CA MET A 1 24.25 -5.49 13.64
C MET A 1 22.99 -5.02 14.35
N GLN A 2 22.84 -3.71 14.56
CA GLN A 2 21.59 -3.18 15.12
C GLN A 2 20.50 -3.47 14.08
N HIS A 3 19.44 -4.16 14.49
CA HIS A 3 18.21 -4.21 13.69
C HIS A 3 17.72 -2.77 13.62
N GLN A 4 17.96 -2.11 12.49
CA GLN A 4 17.34 -0.83 12.18
C GLN A 4 15.84 -1.11 12.11
N GLU A 5 15.07 -0.56 13.03
CA GLU A 5 13.61 -0.69 12.97
C GLU A 5 13.17 -0.01 11.69
N VAL A 6 12.64 -0.81 10.76
CA VAL A 6 12.04 -0.29 9.52
C VAL A 6 10.90 0.65 9.92
N TYR A 7 11.08 1.94 9.63
CA TYR A 7 10.04 2.92 9.85
C TYR A 7 9.06 2.90 8.68
N ILE A 8 7.86 2.36 8.92
CA ILE A 8 6.70 2.54 8.04
C ILE A 8 5.77 3.58 8.67
N PRO A 9 5.41 4.67 7.98
CA PRO A 9 4.47 5.65 8.53
C PRO A 9 3.09 5.06 8.83
N ASN A 10 2.39 5.65 9.78
CA ASN A 10 1.08 5.16 10.22
C ASN A 10 0.04 5.15 9.10
N PHE A 11 0.04 6.15 8.23
CA PHE A 11 -0.91 6.20 7.10
C PHE A 11 -0.73 5.00 6.17
N MET A 12 0.52 4.60 5.91
CA MET A 12 0.85 3.48 5.05
C MET A 12 0.56 2.14 5.72
N ARG A 13 0.85 2.01 7.03
CA ARG A 13 0.44 0.81 7.79
C ARG A 13 -1.07 0.62 7.77
N SER A 14 -1.85 1.69 7.96
CA SER A 14 -3.31 1.64 7.91
C SER A 14 -3.79 1.21 6.53
N PHE A 15 -3.22 1.79 5.47
CA PHE A 15 -3.56 1.42 4.10
C PHE A 15 -3.24 -0.05 3.79
N LEU A 16 -2.06 -0.53 4.17
CA LEU A 16 -1.66 -1.94 3.98
C LEU A 16 -2.56 -2.91 4.76
N GLY A 17 -3.01 -2.51 5.95
CA GLY A 17 -3.99 -3.26 6.74
C GLY A 17 -5.32 -3.40 6.00
N ASP A 18 -5.83 -2.30 5.45
CA ASP A 18 -7.05 -2.31 4.62
C ASP A 18 -6.86 -3.17 3.36
N VAL A 19 -5.74 -3.01 2.65
CA VAL A 19 -5.43 -3.83 1.45
C VAL A 19 -5.48 -5.31 1.80
N ASN A 20 -4.86 -5.74 2.90
CA ASN A 20 -4.85 -7.15 3.30
C ASN A 20 -6.25 -7.74 3.56
N ILE A 21 -7.21 -6.91 3.99
CA ILE A 21 -8.60 -7.34 4.23
C ILE A 21 -9.35 -7.53 2.91
N TYR A 22 -9.16 -6.62 1.96
CA TYR A 22 -9.98 -6.57 0.75
C TYR A 22 -9.30 -7.18 -0.50
N TYR A 23 -8.00 -7.50 -0.44
CA TYR A 23 -7.18 -7.86 -1.60
C TYR A 23 -7.84 -8.89 -2.52
N GLU A 24 -8.29 -10.02 -1.97
CA GLU A 24 -8.89 -11.12 -2.75
C GLU A 24 -10.25 -10.76 -3.36
N ALA A 25 -10.96 -9.78 -2.80
CA ALA A 25 -12.25 -9.30 -3.28
C ALA A 25 -12.14 -8.23 -4.37
N LEU A 26 -10.94 -7.64 -4.57
CA LEU A 26 -10.73 -6.62 -5.59
C LEU A 26 -10.62 -7.22 -7.00
N PRO A 27 -10.89 -6.43 -8.06
CA PRO A 27 -10.69 -6.90 -9.44
C PRO A 27 -9.25 -7.36 -9.69
N GLU A 28 -9.04 -8.48 -10.39
CA GLU A 28 -7.71 -9.06 -10.66
C GLU A 28 -6.73 -8.07 -11.32
N THR A 29 -7.25 -7.20 -12.19
CA THR A 29 -6.45 -6.14 -12.84
C THR A 29 -5.90 -5.15 -11.82
N PHE A 30 -6.68 -4.80 -10.80
CA PHE A 30 -6.26 -3.91 -9.74
C PHE A 30 -5.41 -4.61 -8.68
N GLN A 31 -5.64 -5.89 -8.40
CA GLN A 31 -4.75 -6.70 -7.55
C GLN A 31 -3.31 -6.69 -8.08
N SER A 32 -3.12 -6.81 -9.39
CA SER A 32 -1.79 -6.77 -10.02
C SER A 32 -1.08 -5.43 -9.81
N GLU A 33 -1.81 -4.33 -9.92
CA GLU A 33 -1.28 -2.99 -9.65
C GLU A 33 -0.92 -2.81 -8.16
N LEU A 34 -1.80 -3.24 -7.25
CA LEU A 34 -1.54 -3.23 -5.80
C LEU A 34 -0.31 -4.05 -5.45
N LYS A 35 -0.16 -5.23 -6.04
CA LYS A 35 1.01 -6.08 -5.83
C LYS A 35 2.30 -5.39 -6.27
N SER A 36 2.29 -4.73 -7.43
CA SER A 36 3.43 -3.93 -7.90
C SER A 36 3.77 -2.79 -6.94
N TYR A 37 2.74 -2.11 -6.41
CA TYR A 37 2.92 -1.05 -5.42
C TYR A 37 3.49 -1.58 -4.09
N MET A 38 2.98 -2.70 -3.58
CA MET A 38 3.50 -3.34 -2.36
C MET A 38 4.97 -3.77 -2.52
N TYR A 39 5.36 -4.28 -3.69
CA TYR A 39 6.77 -4.58 -3.97
C TYR A 39 7.65 -3.33 -3.97
N HIS A 40 7.14 -2.21 -4.51
CA HIS A 40 7.86 -0.94 -4.47
C HIS A 40 8.08 -0.45 -3.04
N ILE A 41 7.06 -0.55 -2.17
CA ILE A 41 7.21 -0.22 -0.74
C ILE A 41 8.23 -1.14 -0.08
N ALA A 42 8.13 -2.45 -0.30
CA ALA A 42 9.08 -3.42 0.27
C ALA A 42 10.52 -3.16 -0.18
N TRP A 43 10.72 -2.78 -1.45
CA TRP A 43 12.01 -2.37 -1.96
C TRP A 43 12.51 -1.08 -1.30
N ALA A 44 11.67 -0.04 -1.20
CA ALA A 44 12.05 1.23 -0.56
C ALA A 44 12.45 1.03 0.91
N VAL A 45 11.70 0.20 1.63
CA VAL A 45 12.01 -0.23 2.99
C VAL A 45 13.38 -0.93 3.08
N ASN A 46 13.67 -1.86 2.17
CA ASN A 46 14.93 -2.60 2.18
C ASN A 46 16.15 -1.72 1.83
N GLU A 47 15.94 -0.69 1.00
CA GLU A 47 16.96 0.28 0.61
C GLU A 47 17.07 1.47 1.58
N ASP A 48 16.35 1.45 2.71
CA ASP A 48 16.30 2.54 3.70
C ASP A 48 15.93 3.90 3.08
N LEU A 49 15.07 3.87 2.06
CA LEU A 49 14.57 5.06 1.39
C LEU A 49 13.44 5.71 2.21
N PRO A 50 13.42 7.05 2.31
CA PRO A 50 12.36 7.75 3.03
C PRO A 50 11.01 7.52 2.35
N ILE A 51 10.00 7.19 3.16
CA ILE A 51 8.61 6.99 2.74
C ILE A 51 7.65 7.82 3.61
N ASP A 52 8.21 8.85 4.24
CA ASP A 52 7.71 9.50 5.46
C ASP A 52 6.41 10.29 5.22
N ASP A 53 6.17 10.66 3.97
CA ASP A 53 5.02 11.42 3.50
C ASP A 53 4.31 10.69 2.34
N PRO A 54 2.98 10.89 2.19
CA PRO A 54 2.26 10.46 1.00
C PRO A 54 2.84 11.13 -0.26
N ASP A 55 3.13 10.32 -1.28
CA ASP A 55 3.50 10.80 -2.61
C ASP A 55 2.33 10.69 -3.60
N ASP A 56 2.48 11.31 -4.78
CA ASP A 56 1.45 11.24 -5.84
C ASP A 56 1.06 9.81 -6.19
N LYS A 57 2.00 8.87 -6.05
CA LYS A 57 1.79 7.45 -6.32
C LYS A 57 0.93 6.78 -5.26
N PHE A 58 1.17 7.08 -3.98
CA PHE A 58 0.34 6.64 -2.87
C PHE A 58 -1.09 7.17 -3.05
N ASP A 59 -1.25 8.47 -3.30
CA ASP A 59 -2.57 9.09 -3.44
C ASP A 59 -3.36 8.47 -4.59
N PHE A 60 -2.73 8.27 -5.75
CA PHE A 60 -3.35 7.59 -6.88
C PHE A 60 -3.81 6.16 -6.57
N ILE A 61 -2.96 5.38 -5.88
CA ILE A 61 -3.30 3.99 -5.51
C ILE A 61 -4.40 3.98 -4.44
N LYS A 62 -4.35 4.89 -3.46
CA LYS A 62 -5.31 4.99 -2.37
C LYS A 62 -6.70 5.36 -2.90
N GLU A 63 -6.80 6.34 -3.79
CA GLU A 63 -8.07 6.76 -4.39
C GLU A 63 -8.73 5.59 -5.14
N ARG A 64 -7.95 4.87 -5.96
CA ARG A 64 -8.47 3.71 -6.70
C ARG A 64 -8.89 2.57 -5.78
N PHE A 65 -8.13 2.34 -4.70
CA PHE A 65 -8.49 1.36 -3.70
C PHE A 65 -9.80 1.71 -3.01
N ASP A 66 -9.98 2.97 -2.58
CA ASP A 66 -11.20 3.42 -1.91
C ASP A 66 -12.41 3.31 -2.84
N ALA A 67 -12.25 3.65 -4.12
CA ALA A 67 -13.30 3.49 -5.13
C ALA A 67 -13.68 2.01 -5.33
N ALA A 68 -12.70 1.11 -5.37
CA ALA A 68 -12.94 -0.32 -5.53
C ALA A 68 -13.57 -0.92 -4.26
N ARG A 69 -13.08 -0.56 -3.08
CA ARG A 69 -13.63 -0.97 -1.78
C ARG A 69 -15.09 -0.52 -1.62
N THR A 70 -15.40 0.72 -1.98
CA THR A 70 -16.77 1.26 -1.91
C THR A 70 -17.75 0.43 -2.75
N ARG A 71 -17.32 -0.10 -3.90
CA ARG A 71 -18.12 -0.99 -4.74
C ARG A 71 -18.33 -2.39 -4.16
N LEU A 72 -17.50 -2.82 -3.21
CA LEU A 72 -17.66 -4.10 -2.52
C LEU A 72 -18.61 -4.00 -1.32
N MET A 73 -18.78 -2.79 -0.76
CA MET A 73 -19.62 -2.54 0.42
C MET A 73 -21.05 -2.12 0.06
N ASN A 74 -21.32 -1.83 -1.22
CA ASN A 74 -22.63 -1.49 -1.78
C ASN A 74 -23.14 -2.62 -2.66
#